data_AF-A0A1C2IF43-F1
#
_entry.id   AF-A0A1C2IF43-F1
#
_cell.length_a   1.000
_cell.length_b   1.000
_cell.length_c   1.000
_cell.angle_alpha   90.00
_cell.angle_beta   90.00
_cell.angle_gamma   90.00
#
_symmetry.space_group_name_H-M   'P 1'
#
loop_
_entity.id
_entity.type
_entity.pdbx_description
1 polymer ?
#
loop_
_entity_poly.entity_id
_entity_poly.type
_entity_poly.pdbx_seq_one_letter_code
_entity_poly.pdbx_strand_id
1 'polypeptide(L)' 'LTELTGMSKANVSQHMNILKARGLVHCDKCGTFCHYRLTSPKVLEVCEIVRELILDQMQITAHNHAVLSTVVTLHKKGTA' A
#
# COMPACT_ATOMS: atom_id res chain seq x y z
N LEU A 1 -16.74 3.87 5.48
CA LEU A 1 -15.64 3.54 4.53
C LEU A 1 -15.12 4.78 3.81
N THR A 2 -15.98 5.62 3.22
CA THR A 2 -15.56 6.89 2.57
C THR A 2 -14.79 7.81 3.51
N GLU A 3 -15.29 8.03 4.73
CA GLU A 3 -14.61 8.84 5.75
C GLU A 3 -13.25 8.26 6.14
N LEU A 4 -13.18 6.95 6.42
CA LEU A 4 -11.94 6.26 6.80
C LEU A 4 -10.86 6.26 5.72
N THR A 5 -11.27 6.27 4.44
CA THR A 5 -10.34 6.19 3.30
C THR A 5 -10.06 7.54 2.66
N GLY A 6 -10.81 8.58 3.01
CA GLY A 6 -10.76 9.89 2.33
C GLY A 6 -11.20 9.87 0.86
N MET A 7 -11.76 8.75 0.38
CA MET A 7 -12.14 8.57 -1.03
C MET A 7 -13.61 8.90 -1.28
N SER A 8 -13.92 9.29 -2.51
CA SER A 8 -15.32 9.48 -2.95
C SER A 8 -16.12 8.17 -2.87
N LYS A 9 -17.43 8.28 -2.70
CA LYS A 9 -18.34 7.11 -2.68
C LYS A 9 -18.21 6.25 -3.94
N ALA A 10 -18.04 6.88 -5.11
CA ALA A 10 -17.86 6.18 -6.37
C ALA A 10 -16.57 5.34 -6.39
N ASN A 11 -15.45 5.92 -5.96
CA ASN A 11 -14.16 5.22 -5.93
C ASN A 11 -14.18 4.06 -4.93
N VAL A 12 -14.68 4.29 -3.71
CA VAL A 12 -14.83 3.22 -2.71
C VAL A 12 -15.68 2.07 -3.28
N SER A 13 -16.82 2.39 -3.90
CA SER A 13 -17.70 1.39 -4.51
C SER A 13 -16.99 0.59 -5.61
N GLN A 14 -16.23 1.26 -6.48
CA GLN A 14 -15.45 0.62 -7.54
C GLN A 14 -14.42 -0.36 -6.97
N HIS A 15 -13.61 0.09 -6.00
CA HIS A 15 -12.61 -0.77 -5.36
C HIS A 15 -13.24 -1.96 -4.63
N MET A 16 -14.32 -1.73 -3.87
CA MET A 16 -15.02 -2.81 -3.17
C MET A 16 -15.64 -3.83 -4.12
N ASN A 17 -16.13 -3.40 -5.29
CA ASN A 17 -16.62 -4.32 -6.32
C ASN A 17 -15.49 -5.19 -6.89
N ILE A 18 -14.31 -4.63 -7.12
CA ILE A 18 -13.13 -5.41 -7.57
C ILE A 18 -12.74 -6.44 -6.50
N LEU A 19 -12.61 -6.03 -5.24
CA LEU A 19 -12.25 -6.94 -4.15
C LEU A 19 -13.29 -8.06 -3.98
N LYS A 20 -14.57 -7.73 -4.09
CA LYS A 20 -15.68 -8.69 -4.03
C LYS A 20 -15.62 -9.67 -5.20
N ALA A 21 -15.41 -9.19 -6.43
CA ALA A 21 -15.30 -10.03 -7.63
C ALA A 21 -14.10 -10.99 -7.57
N ARG A 22 -13.03 -10.61 -6.85
CA ARG A 22 -11.86 -11.46 -6.60
C ARG A 22 -11.99 -12.34 -5.36
N GLY A 23 -13.11 -12.32 -4.65
CA GLY A 23 -13.35 -13.14 -3.46
C GLY A 23 -12.53 -12.73 -2.23
N LEU A 24 -12.05 -11.49 -2.16
CA LEU A 24 -11.27 -10.97 -1.03
C LEU A 24 -12.15 -10.36 0.07
N VAL A 25 -13.37 -9.94 -0.29
CA VAL A 25 -14.37 -9.45 0.66
C VAL A 25 -15.74 -10.08 0.42
N HIS A 26 -16.45 -10.35 1.51
CA HIS A 26 -17.89 -10.54 1.51
C HIS A 26 -18.61 -9.19 1.51
N CYS A 27 -19.84 -9.20 0.99
CA CYS A 27 -20.68 -8.03 0.90
C CYS A 27 -22.11 -8.41 1.28
N ASP A 28 -22.54 -7.95 2.45
CA ASP A 28 -23.90 -8.15 2.95
C ASP A 28 -24.71 -6.87 2.71
N LYS A 29 -25.78 -6.98 1.93
CA LYS A 29 -26.70 -5.86 1.69
C LYS A 29 -27.68 -5.73 2.85
N CYS A 30 -27.62 -4.60 3.55
CA CYS A 30 -28.53 -4.25 4.64
C CYS A 30 -29.33 -3.01 4.23
N GLY A 31 -30.43 -3.23 3.51
CA GLY A 31 -31.23 -2.15 2.93
C GLY A 31 -30.43 -1.34 1.90
N THR A 32 -30.25 -0.05 2.15
CA THR A 32 -29.46 0.86 1.30
C THR A 32 -27.95 0.79 1.57
N PHE A 33 -27.52 0.06 2.60
CA PHE A 33 -26.13 -0.07 2.99
C PHE A 33 -25.53 -1.41 2.53
N CYS A 34 -24.21 -1.41 2.32
CA CYS A 34 -23.42 -2.61 2.07
C CYS A 34 -22.37 -2.74 3.16
N HIS A 35 -22.46 -3.81 3.94
CA HIS A 35 -21.47 -4.15 4.97
C HIS A 35 -20.43 -5.08 4.33
N TYR A 36 -19.16 -4.71 4.45
CA TYR A 36 -18.05 -5.48 3.89
C TYR A 36 -17.25 -6.12 5.01
N ARG A 37 -16.80 -7.35 4.78
CA ARG A 37 -15.89 -8.08 5.68
C ARG A 37 -14.90 -8.87 4.86
N LEU A 38 -13.67 -9.02 5.34
CA LEU A 38 -12.68 -9.90 4.70
C LEU A 38 -13.21 -11.34 4.63
N THR A 39 -12.95 -12.02 3.53
CA THR A 39 -13.27 -13.45 3.40
C THR A 39 -12.39 -14.34 4.27
N SER A 40 -11.17 -13.89 4.54
CA SER A 40 -10.22 -14.58 5.41
C SER A 40 -9.27 -13.58 6.09
N PRO A 41 -8.85 -13.82 7.35
CA PRO A 41 -7.77 -13.05 7.99
C PRO A 41 -6.48 -13.04 7.18
N LYS A 42 -6.21 -14.11 6.42
CA LYS A 42 -5.03 -14.23 5.53
C LYS A 42 -4.91 -13.10 4.52
N VAL A 43 -6.02 -12.48 4.11
CA VAL A 43 -5.99 -11.34 3.18
C VAL A 43 -5.22 -10.17 3.82
N LEU A 44 -5.48 -9.90 5.10
CA LEU A 44 -4.78 -8.85 5.82
C LEU A 44 -3.31 -9.23 6.07
N GLU A 45 -3.05 -10.46 6.52
CA GLU A 45 -1.67 -10.96 6.75
C GLU A 45 -0.79 -10.80 5.51
N VAL A 46 -1.30 -11.14 4.32
CA VAL A 46 -0.56 -10.96 3.07
C VAL A 46 -0.32 -9.48 2.76
N CYS A 47 -1.30 -8.60 3.00
CA CYS A 47 -1.10 -7.16 2.82
C CYS A 47 -0.02 -6.60 3.77
N GLU A 48 0.05 -7.09 5.01
CA GLU A 48 1.10 -6.71 5.96
C GLU A 48 2.48 -7.13 5.47
N ILE A 49 2.63 -8.39 5.02
CA ILE A 49 3.89 -8.92 4.46
C ILE A 49 4.34 -8.11 3.24
N VAL A 50 3.42 -7.81 2.32
CA VAL A 50 3.74 -6.99 1.14
C VAL A 50 4.16 -5.58 1.55
N ARG A 51 3.53 -5.00 2.58
CA ARG A 51 3.91 -3.67 3.07
C ARG A 51 5.30 -3.68 3.68
N GLU A 52 5.62 -4.67 4.52
CA GLU A 52 6.94 -4.84 5.12
C GLU A 52 8.02 -4.95 4.03
N LEU A 53 7.80 -5.81 3.03
CA LEU A 53 8.70 -5.96 1.89
C LEU A 53 8.94 -4.63 1.14
N ILE A 54 7.88 -3.85 0.90
CA ILE A 54 8.00 -2.55 0.23
C ILE A 54 8.83 -1.58 1.10
N LEU A 55 8.57 -1.53 2.41
CA LEU A 55 9.29 -0.66 3.33
C LEU A 55 10.78 -1.00 3.41
N ASP A 56 11.12 -2.29 3.51
CA ASP A 56 12.50 -2.77 3.50
C ASP A 56 13.21 -2.34 2.22
N GLN A 57 12.56 -2.52 1.06
CA GLN A 57 13.13 -2.13 -0.22
C GLN A 57 13.32 -0.61 -0.34
N MET A 58 12.40 0.19 0.22
CA MET A 58 12.52 1.64 0.27
C MET A 58 13.72 2.07 1.14
N GLN A 59 13.94 1.43 2.28
CA GLN A 59 15.09 1.71 3.14
C GLN A 59 16.43 1.40 2.44
N ILE A 60 16.51 0.24 1.78
CA ILE A 60 17.69 -0.14 0.99
C ILE A 60 17.95 0.91 -0.09
N THR A 61 16.91 1.32 -0.82
CA THR A 61 17.02 2.31 -1.89
C THR A 61 17.47 3.67 -1.36
N ALA A 62 16.92 4.12 -0.24
CA ALA A 62 17.31 5.36 0.42
C ALA A 62 18.77 5.31 0.92
N HIS A 63 19.19 4.19 1.52
CA HIS A 63 20.56 3.97 1.96
C HIS A 63 21.55 4.05 0.78
N ASN A 64 21.24 3.36 -0.31
CA ASN A 64 22.06 3.39 -1.53
C ASN A 64 22.22 4.82 -2.07
N HIS A 65 21.16 5.62 -2.05
CA HIS A 65 21.23 7.02 -2.47
C HIS A 65 22.13 7.87 -1.55
N ALA A 66 22.12 7.63 -0.24
CA ALA A 66 22.99 8.31 0.72
C ALA A 66 24.48 7.95 0.52
N VAL A 67 24.78 6.66 0.29
CA VAL A 67 26.16 6.19 0.02
C VAL A 67 26.68 6.78 -1.29
N LEU A 68 25.89 6.76 -2.36
CA LEU A 68 26.25 7.36 -3.65
C LEU A 68 26.51 8.87 -3.52
N SER A 69 25.73 9.59 -2.72
CA SER A 69 25.94 11.03 -2.48
C SER A 69 27.28 11.33 -1.79
N THR A 70 27.73 10.42 -0.91
CA THR A 70 29.01 10.54 -0.19
C THR A 70 30.20 10.29 -1.13
N VAL A 71 30.11 9.27 -2.00
CA VAL A 71 31.17 8.94 -2.99
C VAL A 71 31.30 10.02 -4.06
N VAL A 72 30.19 10.56 -4.56
CA VAL A 72 30.19 11.67 -5.54
C VAL A 72 30.82 12.93 -4.93
N THR A 73 30.61 13.19 -3.65
CA THR A 73 31.19 14.36 -2.96
C THR A 73 32.71 14.22 -2.76
N LEU A 74 33.23 13.01 -2.55
CA LEU A 74 34.67 12.76 -2.44
C LEU A 74 35.41 13.03 -3.76
N HIS A 75 34.82 12.66 -4.91
CA HIS A 75 35.43 12.92 -6.22
C HIS A 75 35.54 14.41 -6.57
N LYS A 76 34.69 15.28 -6.01
CA LYS A 76 34.75 16.73 -6.27
C LYS A 76 35.80 17.47 -5.43
N LYS A 77 36.33 16.86 -4.36
CA LYS A 77 37.40 17.43 -3.52
C LYS A 77 38.83 17.07 -3.98
N GLY A 78 38.97 16.19 -4.98
CA GLY A 78 40.27 15.73 -5.49
C GLY A 78 40.78 16.41 -6.77
N THR A 79 40.04 17.37 -7.31
CA THR A 79 40.46 18.18 -8.47
C THR A 79 40.53 19.65 -8.05
N ALA A 80 41.54 19.99 -7.26
CA ALA A 80 41.98 21.35 -7.00
C ALA A 80 43.50 21.40 -7.23
#